data_AF-A0A1E7XZG9-F1
#
_entry.id   AF-A0A1E7XZG9-F1
#
_cell.length_a   1.000
_cell.length_b   1.000
_cell.length_c   1.000
_cell.angle_alpha   90.00
_cell.angle_beta   90.00
_cell.angle_gamma   90.00
#
_symmetry.space_group_name_H-M   'P 1'
#
loop_
_entity.id
_entity.type
_entity.pdbx_description
1 polymer ?
#
loop_
_entity_poly.entity_id
_entity_poly.type
_entity_poly.pdbx_seq_one_letter_code
_entity_poly.pdbx_strand_id
1 'polypeptide(L)'
;MGKGAELSVEYTNLFASCRGGEGEPKRLQTCDTHKGNAIISVNPLNSDSIAKISYGYDGKVKSDDSDIEQDLNDTLNLNVEKLKRNRLEAWNHMRARIARKNLNEQIKMYTAFIEGEGQVNSDMKMEYAGFLLFMAGRELRKLKGKQKGLRR
;
A
#
# COMPACT_ATOMS: atom_id res chain seq x y z
N MET A 1 -25.29 40.96 -9.85
CA MET A 1 -24.39 39.96 -10.48
C MET A 1 -23.31 39.61 -9.46
N GLY A 2 -23.53 38.56 -8.67
CA GLY A 2 -22.65 38.15 -7.57
C GLY A 2 -21.74 36.99 -7.99
N LYS A 3 -20.44 37.15 -7.75
CA LYS A 3 -19.32 36.23 -7.99
C LYS A 3 -19.69 34.74 -7.86
N GLY A 4 -19.80 34.04 -8.99
CA GLY A 4 -19.97 32.59 -9.07
C GLY A 4 -18.84 31.88 -9.83
N ALA A 5 -17.72 32.56 -10.07
CA ALA A 5 -16.64 32.08 -10.93
C ALA A 5 -15.35 31.87 -10.14
N GLU A 6 -15.36 31.02 -9.11
CA GLU A 6 -14.11 30.50 -8.53
C GLU A 6 -14.33 29.24 -7.66
N LEU A 7 -15.00 28.23 -8.21
CA LEU A 7 -14.94 26.86 -7.69
C LEU A 7 -14.66 25.93 -8.88
N SER A 8 -13.59 26.19 -9.62
CA SER A 8 -13.11 25.23 -10.61
C SER A 8 -12.55 24.02 -9.87
N VAL A 9 -13.20 22.87 -10.03
CA VAL A 9 -12.68 21.59 -9.53
C VAL A 9 -11.41 21.26 -10.31
N GLU A 10 -10.26 21.30 -9.64
CA GLU A 10 -9.01 20.79 -10.21
C GLU A 10 -9.07 19.26 -10.26
N TYR A 11 -9.48 18.68 -11.40
CA TYR A 11 -9.63 17.23 -11.54
C TYR A 11 -8.35 16.41 -11.28
N THR A 12 -7.18 17.05 -11.25
CA THR A 12 -5.90 16.43 -10.89
C THR A 12 -5.82 15.98 -9.43
N ASN A 13 -6.72 16.45 -8.55
CA ASN A 13 -6.77 16.08 -7.14
C ASN A 13 -7.94 15.13 -6.79
N LEU A 14 -8.67 14.62 -7.78
CA LEU A 14 -9.82 13.75 -7.55
C LEU A 14 -9.38 12.30 -7.32
N PHE A 15 -9.52 11.82 -6.08
CA PHE A 15 -9.30 10.42 -5.73
C PHE A 15 -10.62 9.66 -5.72
N ALA A 16 -10.69 8.57 -6.49
CA ALA A 16 -11.75 7.60 -6.30
C ALA A 16 -11.53 6.89 -4.94
N SER A 17 -12.43 7.12 -3.99
CA SER A 17 -12.46 6.35 -2.75
C SER A 17 -13.37 5.13 -2.90
N CYS A 18 -13.02 4.04 -2.23
CA CYS A 18 -13.93 2.92 -2.07
C CYS A 18 -15.07 3.27 -1.10
N ARG A 19 -16.18 2.54 -1.19
CA ARG A 19 -17.33 2.67 -0.27
C ARG A 19 -17.02 2.26 1.17
N GLY A 20 -15.83 1.76 1.46
CA GLY A 20 -15.33 1.63 2.84
C GLY A 20 -16.27 0.98 3.86
N GLY A 21 -17.09 0.00 3.48
CA GLY A 21 -18.06 -0.63 4.40
C GLY A 21 -19.26 0.25 4.77
N GLU A 22 -19.67 1.19 3.92
CA GLU A 22 -20.89 1.99 4.08
C GLU A 22 -22.09 1.13 4.51
N GLY A 23 -22.77 1.57 5.58
CA GLY A 23 -23.90 0.84 6.21
C GLY A 23 -23.48 -0.11 7.33
N GLU A 24 -22.22 -0.51 7.43
CA GLU A 24 -21.70 -1.32 8.55
C GLU A 24 -21.46 -0.48 9.82
N PRO A 25 -21.30 -1.11 10.99
CA PRO A 25 -20.85 -0.40 12.19
C PRO A 25 -19.56 0.39 11.95
N LYS A 26 -19.45 1.61 12.49
CA LYS A 26 -18.32 2.53 12.24
C LYS A 26 -16.95 1.88 12.40
N ARG A 27 -16.75 1.02 13.41
CA ARG A 27 -15.49 0.28 13.65
C ARG A 27 -15.03 -0.61 12.47
N LEU A 28 -15.94 -0.97 11.56
CA LEU A 28 -15.67 -1.77 10.37
C LEU A 28 -15.58 -0.92 9.09
N GLN A 29 -15.96 0.35 9.16
CA GLN A 29 -15.88 1.27 8.04
C GLN A 29 -14.44 1.73 7.83
N THR A 30 -14.06 2.07 6.60
CA THR A 30 -12.71 2.52 6.22
C THR A 30 -12.75 3.65 5.19
N CYS A 31 -11.59 4.21 4.86
CA CYS A 31 -11.41 5.20 3.79
C CYS A 31 -12.34 6.41 3.96
N ASP A 32 -12.97 6.88 2.89
CA ASP A 32 -13.82 8.07 2.90
C ASP A 32 -15.04 7.93 3.82
N THR A 33 -15.64 6.73 3.89
CA THR A 33 -16.78 6.46 4.77
C THR A 33 -16.42 6.64 6.24
N HIS A 34 -15.26 6.15 6.69
CA HIS A 34 -14.83 6.32 8.08
C HIS A 34 -14.37 7.74 8.39
N LYS A 35 -13.62 8.33 7.44
CA LYS A 35 -13.07 9.69 7.53
C LYS A 35 -14.17 10.74 7.64
N GLY A 36 -15.21 10.62 6.83
CA GLY A 36 -16.22 11.67 6.68
C GLY A 36 -15.56 13.03 6.39
N ASN A 37 -15.93 14.03 7.18
CA ASN A 37 -15.44 15.41 7.00
C ASN A 37 -14.09 15.68 7.68
N ALA A 38 -13.46 14.69 8.31
CA ALA A 38 -12.15 14.87 8.93
C ALA A 38 -11.10 15.26 7.86
N ILE A 39 -10.21 16.18 8.22
CA ILE A 39 -9.05 16.53 7.40
C ILE A 39 -7.97 15.48 7.66
N ILE A 40 -7.25 15.10 6.60
CA ILE A 40 -6.12 14.16 6.68
C ILE A 40 -4.83 14.86 6.25
N SER A 41 -3.74 14.46 6.89
CA SER A 41 -2.36 14.83 6.60
C SER A 41 -1.72 13.93 5.55
N VAL A 42 -2.09 12.63 5.51
CA VAL A 42 -1.59 11.70 4.49
C VAL A 42 -2.06 12.12 3.10
N ASN A 43 -1.11 12.36 2.20
CA ASN A 43 -1.39 12.84 0.85
C ASN A 43 -0.76 11.93 -0.20
N PRO A 44 -1.56 11.19 -0.99
CA PRO A 44 -1.04 10.28 -2.00
C PRO A 44 -0.36 10.97 -3.19
N LEU A 45 -0.55 12.28 -3.40
CA LEU A 45 0.18 13.05 -4.41
C LEU A 45 1.55 13.53 -3.92
N ASN A 46 1.75 13.56 -2.61
CA ASN A 46 3.00 13.98 -2.03
C ASN A 46 3.91 12.76 -1.84
N SER A 47 4.95 12.64 -2.65
CA SER A 47 5.94 11.57 -2.55
C SER A 47 6.57 11.47 -1.16
N ASP A 48 6.78 12.61 -0.48
CA ASP A 48 7.36 12.63 0.87
C ASP A 48 6.37 12.08 1.90
N SER A 49 5.07 12.32 1.70
CA SER A 49 4.03 11.71 2.53
C SER A 49 3.98 10.19 2.32
N ILE A 50 4.09 9.72 1.07
CA ILE A 50 4.12 8.29 0.76
C ILE A 50 5.40 7.61 1.28
N ALA A 51 6.55 8.28 1.20
CA ALA A 51 7.82 7.75 1.68
C ALA A 51 7.84 7.50 3.20
N LYS A 52 7.00 8.19 3.96
CA LYS A 52 6.82 7.98 5.40
C LYS A 52 5.96 6.75 5.74
N ILE A 53 5.35 6.10 4.75
CA ILE A 53 4.54 4.89 4.95
C ILE A 53 5.44 3.66 4.90
N SER A 54 5.28 2.78 5.87
CA SER A 54 5.93 1.47 5.92
C SER A 54 4.94 0.39 6.35
N TYR A 55 5.39 -0.88 6.35
CA TYR A 55 4.51 -2.01 6.63
C TYR A 55 5.09 -2.97 7.68
N GLY A 56 4.20 -3.56 8.48
CA GLY A 56 4.46 -4.66 9.39
C GLY A 56 4.41 -6.03 8.71
N TYR A 57 5.01 -7.04 9.34
CA TYR A 57 4.91 -8.43 8.87
C TYR A 57 3.50 -9.03 9.03
N ASP A 58 2.66 -8.40 9.84
CA ASP A 58 1.27 -8.73 10.11
C ASP A 58 0.28 -8.03 9.16
N GLY A 59 0.79 -7.37 8.11
CA GLY A 59 -0.04 -6.65 7.15
C GLY A 59 -0.49 -5.26 7.63
N LYS A 60 -0.04 -4.80 8.80
CA LYS A 60 -0.30 -3.44 9.27
C LYS A 60 0.40 -2.42 8.37
N VAL A 61 -0.31 -1.36 7.97
CA VAL A 61 0.29 -0.14 7.39
C VAL A 61 0.59 0.83 8.53
N LYS A 62 1.76 1.47 8.51
CA LYS A 62 2.20 2.35 9.60
C LYS A 62 3.06 3.51 9.13
N SER A 63 3.23 4.52 9.97
CA SER A 63 4.17 5.62 9.78
C SER A 63 4.87 5.97 11.09
N ASP A 64 6.09 6.50 10.99
CA ASP A 64 6.80 7.11 12.14
C ASP A 64 6.41 8.59 12.31
N ASP A 65 5.69 9.16 11.35
CA ASP A 65 5.05 10.48 11.44
C ASP A 65 3.70 10.32 12.16
N SER A 66 3.52 11.04 13.27
CA SER A 66 2.37 10.88 14.16
C SER A 66 1.04 11.20 13.49
N ASP A 67 1.02 12.20 12.62
CA ASP A 67 -0.21 12.67 11.98
C ASP A 67 -0.63 11.66 10.90
N ILE A 68 0.34 11.15 10.14
CA ILE A 68 0.07 10.08 9.16
C ILE A 68 -0.32 8.78 9.89
N GLU A 69 0.32 8.41 11.00
CA GLU A 69 -0.07 7.21 11.77
C GLU A 69 -1.51 7.33 12.29
N GLN A 70 -1.91 8.51 12.79
CA GLN A 70 -3.28 8.78 13.19
C GLN A 70 -4.24 8.66 12.01
N ASP A 71 -3.89 9.21 10.84
CA ASP A 71 -4.74 9.07 9.66
C ASP A 71 -4.93 7.61 9.24
N LEU A 72 -3.85 6.84 9.22
CA LEU A 72 -3.88 5.44 8.80
C LEU A 72 -4.74 4.57 9.72
N ASN A 73 -4.69 4.80 11.05
CA ASN A 73 -5.37 3.96 12.02
C ASN A 73 -6.74 4.49 12.45
N ASP A 74 -6.85 5.79 12.71
CA ASP A 74 -8.02 6.37 13.37
C ASP A 74 -8.90 7.11 12.37
N THR A 75 -8.34 7.91 11.46
CA THR A 75 -9.16 8.67 10.51
C THR A 75 -9.70 7.79 9.38
N LEU A 76 -8.82 7.04 8.72
CA LEU A 76 -9.15 6.20 7.56
C LEU A 76 -9.40 4.73 7.92
N ASN A 77 -9.04 4.30 9.13
CA ASN A 77 -9.21 2.94 9.63
C ASN A 77 -8.66 1.86 8.66
N LEU A 78 -7.47 2.09 8.10
CA LEU A 78 -6.86 1.21 7.09
C LEU A 78 -6.26 -0.07 7.67
N ASN A 79 -6.31 -0.24 8.99
CA ASN A 79 -5.80 -1.41 9.70
C ASN A 79 -6.88 -2.31 10.30
N VAL A 80 -8.14 -2.20 9.84
CA VAL A 80 -9.15 -3.23 10.12
C VAL A 80 -8.63 -4.61 9.71
N GLU A 81 -9.00 -5.63 10.48
CA GLU A 81 -8.51 -7.00 10.31
C GLU A 81 -8.72 -7.55 8.89
N LYS A 82 -9.83 -7.19 8.24
CA LYS A 82 -10.10 -7.57 6.85
C LYS A 82 -8.99 -7.09 5.89
N LEU A 83 -8.57 -5.82 6.00
CA LEU A 83 -7.55 -5.25 5.12
C LEU A 83 -6.17 -5.82 5.42
N LYS A 84 -5.83 -6.01 6.69
CA LYS A 84 -4.58 -6.67 7.09
C LYS A 84 -4.49 -8.09 6.53
N ARG A 85 -5.55 -8.89 6.71
CA ARG A 85 -5.64 -10.25 6.17
C ARG A 85 -5.51 -10.27 4.65
N ASN A 86 -6.22 -9.40 3.93
CA ASN A 86 -6.15 -9.35 2.48
C ASN A 86 -4.74 -9.01 1.97
N ARG A 87 -4.05 -8.05 2.61
CA ARG A 87 -2.64 -7.74 2.30
C ARG A 87 -1.77 -8.98 2.48
N LEU A 88 -1.91 -9.68 3.61
CA LEU A 88 -1.16 -10.91 3.88
C LEU A 88 -1.45 -12.03 2.88
N GLU A 89 -2.71 -12.23 2.50
CA GLU A 89 -3.11 -13.21 1.49
C GLU A 89 -2.48 -12.92 0.13
N ALA A 90 -2.50 -11.66 -0.31
CA ALA A 90 -1.83 -11.23 -1.53
C ALA A 90 -0.31 -11.54 -1.49
N TRP A 91 0.35 -11.24 -0.38
CA TRP A 91 1.77 -11.56 -0.20
C TRP A 91 2.01 -13.07 -0.21
N ASN A 92 1.21 -13.85 0.51
CA ASN A 92 1.35 -15.30 0.60
C ASN A 92 1.17 -15.95 -0.77
N HIS A 93 0.20 -15.49 -1.57
CA HIS A 93 0.02 -15.96 -2.94
C HIS A 93 1.24 -15.67 -3.83
N MET A 94 1.73 -14.43 -3.81
CA MET A 94 2.91 -14.04 -4.59
C MET A 94 4.15 -14.83 -4.16
N ARG A 95 4.39 -14.93 -2.84
CA ARG A 95 5.53 -15.63 -2.27
C ARG A 95 5.48 -17.13 -2.57
N ALA A 96 4.33 -17.78 -2.42
CA ALA A 96 4.17 -19.20 -2.71
C ALA A 96 4.42 -19.51 -4.20
N ARG A 97 3.98 -18.63 -5.10
CA ARG A 97 4.26 -18.76 -6.54
C ARG A 97 5.76 -18.69 -6.84
N ILE A 98 6.46 -17.74 -6.24
CA ILE A 98 7.89 -17.52 -6.47
C ILE A 98 8.75 -18.59 -5.78
N ALA A 99 8.35 -19.07 -4.59
CA ALA A 99 9.10 -20.06 -3.82
C ALA A 99 9.29 -21.41 -4.54
N ARG A 100 8.46 -21.72 -5.54
CA ARG A 100 8.59 -22.92 -6.40
C ARG A 100 9.76 -22.85 -7.38
N LYS A 101 10.41 -21.70 -7.51
CA LYS A 101 11.50 -21.44 -8.45
C LYS A 101 12.86 -21.61 -7.79
N ASN A 102 13.91 -21.79 -8.59
CA ASN A 102 15.27 -21.84 -8.05
C ASN A 102 15.73 -20.47 -7.53
N LEU A 103 16.80 -20.42 -6.74
CA LEU A 103 17.27 -19.19 -6.07
C LEU A 103 17.50 -18.02 -7.04
N ASN A 104 18.11 -18.28 -8.21
CA ASN A 104 18.41 -17.23 -9.19
C ASN A 104 17.12 -16.70 -9.84
N GLU A 105 16.18 -17.59 -10.15
CA GLU A 105 14.86 -17.21 -10.66
C GLU A 105 14.06 -16.41 -9.64
N GLN A 106 14.08 -16.79 -8.36
CA GLN A 106 13.43 -16.02 -7.29
C GLN A 106 13.97 -14.59 -7.21
N ILE A 107 15.30 -14.45 -7.21
CA ILE A 107 15.97 -13.14 -7.21
C ILE A 107 15.54 -12.33 -8.43
N LYS A 108 15.55 -12.93 -9.62
CA LYS A 108 15.13 -12.27 -10.87
C LYS A 108 13.67 -11.80 -10.80
N MET A 109 12.76 -12.65 -10.34
CA MET A 109 11.33 -12.33 -10.26
C MET A 109 11.04 -11.21 -9.26
N TYR A 110 11.62 -11.23 -8.06
CA TYR A 110 11.44 -10.15 -7.10
C TYR A 110 12.09 -8.85 -7.58
N THR A 111 13.26 -8.92 -8.23
CA THR A 111 13.93 -7.74 -8.80
C THR A 111 13.04 -7.08 -9.86
N ALA A 112 12.54 -7.86 -10.82
CA ALA A 112 11.65 -7.35 -11.87
C ALA A 112 10.34 -6.75 -11.31
N PHE A 113 9.75 -7.37 -10.28
CA PHE A 113 8.55 -6.85 -9.64
C PHE A 113 8.79 -5.49 -8.95
N ILE A 114 9.96 -5.31 -8.32
CA ILE A 114 10.34 -4.07 -7.65
C ILE A 114 10.66 -2.98 -8.68
N GLU A 115 11.46 -3.31 -9.70
CA GLU A 115 11.83 -2.37 -10.78
C GLU A 115 10.61 -1.92 -11.60
N GLY A 116 9.63 -2.80 -11.78
CA GLY A 116 8.34 -2.45 -12.38
C GLY A 116 7.33 -1.82 -11.41
N GLU A 117 7.74 -1.44 -10.19
CA GLU A 117 6.87 -0.81 -9.18
C GLU A 117 5.54 -1.53 -8.90
N GLY A 118 5.52 -2.87 -9.02
CA GLY A 118 4.33 -3.68 -8.81
C GLY A 118 3.24 -3.49 -9.88
N GLN A 119 3.60 -2.97 -11.06
CA GLN A 119 2.70 -2.88 -12.21
C GLN A 119 2.27 -4.27 -12.70
N VAL A 120 0.99 -4.37 -13.08
CA VAL A 120 0.41 -5.53 -13.77
C VAL A 120 0.36 -5.25 -15.28
N ASN A 121 0.09 -3.99 -15.65
CA ASN A 121 0.17 -3.46 -17.01
C ASN A 121 0.53 -1.95 -16.93
N SER A 122 0.52 -1.24 -18.06
CA SER A 122 0.90 0.18 -18.15
C SER A 122 0.12 1.09 -17.20
N ASP A 123 -1.15 0.77 -16.95
CA ASP A 123 -2.10 1.68 -16.28
C ASP A 123 -2.53 1.17 -14.90
N MET A 124 -2.19 -0.06 -14.55
CA MET A 124 -2.65 -0.71 -13.31
C MET A 124 -1.50 -1.28 -12.49
N LYS A 125 -1.49 -0.90 -11.21
CA LYS A 125 -0.70 -1.54 -10.17
C LYS A 125 -1.47 -2.70 -9.56
N MET A 126 -0.74 -3.69 -9.05
CA MET A 126 -1.32 -4.82 -8.33
C MET A 126 -2.04 -4.34 -7.07
N GLU A 127 -3.12 -5.01 -6.68
CA GLU A 127 -3.74 -4.76 -5.39
C GLU A 127 -2.71 -4.89 -4.27
N TYR A 128 -2.74 -3.91 -3.34
CA TYR A 128 -1.76 -3.81 -2.25
C TYR A 128 -0.30 -3.67 -2.72
N ALA A 129 -0.04 -3.11 -3.91
CA ALA A 129 1.31 -2.93 -4.47
C ALA A 129 2.32 -2.36 -3.47
N GLY A 130 1.96 -1.32 -2.69
CA GLY A 130 2.85 -0.76 -1.67
C GLY A 130 3.33 -1.79 -0.64
N PHE A 131 2.41 -2.60 -0.11
CA PHE A 131 2.73 -3.69 0.82
C PHE A 131 3.59 -4.77 0.15
N LEU A 132 3.22 -5.18 -1.06
CA LEU A 132 3.93 -6.22 -1.81
C LEU A 132 5.36 -5.80 -2.16
N LEU A 133 5.56 -4.55 -2.58
CA LEU A 133 6.88 -3.98 -2.88
C LEU A 133 7.77 -3.97 -1.63
N PHE A 134 7.21 -3.52 -0.50
CA PHE A 134 7.92 -3.50 0.77
C PHE A 134 8.38 -4.91 1.19
N MET A 135 7.46 -5.89 1.10
CA MET A 135 7.74 -7.28 1.44
C MET A 135 8.73 -7.95 0.47
N ALA A 136 8.56 -7.73 -0.83
CA ALA A 136 9.47 -8.21 -1.87
C ALA A 136 10.90 -7.68 -1.66
N GLY A 137 11.06 -6.40 -1.33
CA GLY A 137 12.36 -5.80 -1.06
C GLY A 137 13.08 -6.47 0.12
N ARG A 138 12.35 -6.83 1.19
CA ARG A 138 12.90 -7.55 2.34
C ARG A 138 13.30 -8.97 1.98
N GLU A 139 12.47 -9.70 1.25
CA GLU A 139 12.77 -11.09 0.85
C GLU A 139 13.96 -11.13 -0.13
N LEU A 140 14.03 -10.19 -1.07
CA LEU A 140 15.16 -10.06 -2.00
C LEU A 140 16.50 -9.86 -1.28
N ARG A 141 16.54 -9.03 -0.23
CA ARG A 141 17.76 -8.84 0.58
C ARG A 141 18.20 -10.16 1.24
N LYS A 142 17.28 -10.95 1.77
CA LYS A 142 17.57 -12.27 2.36
C LYS A 142 18.10 -13.24 1.30
N LEU A 143 17.46 -13.32 0.13
CA LEU A 143 17.87 -14.22 -0.95
C LEU A 143 19.26 -13.87 -1.51
N LYS A 144 19.55 -12.58 -1.72
CA LYS A 144 20.89 -12.11 -2.13
C LYS A 144 21.95 -12.45 -1.08
N GLY A 145 21.61 -12.36 0.22
CA GLY A 145 22.48 -12.80 1.31
C GLY A 145 22.84 -14.28 1.22
N LYS A 146 21.84 -15.15 1.00
CA LYS A 146 22.05 -16.60 0.79
C LYS A 146 22.94 -16.88 -0.42
N GLN A 147 22.67 -16.23 -1.56
CA GLN A 147 23.43 -16.42 -2.79
C GLN A 147 24.93 -16.09 -2.63
N LYS A 148 25.26 -15.01 -1.88
CA LYS A 148 26.64 -14.66 -1.56
C LYS A 148 27.32 -15.72 -0.69
N GLY A 149 26.58 -16.36 0.22
CA GLY A 149 27.09 -17.44 1.06
C GLY A 149 27.39 -18.73 0.29
N LEU A 150 26.60 -19.06 -0.75
CA LEU A 150 26.83 -20.25 -1.59
C LEU A 150 28.03 -20.12 -2.55
N ARG A 151 28.52 -18.90 -2.78
CA ARG A 151 29.65 -18.62 -3.69
C ARG A 151 31.00 -18.51 -2.96
N ARG A 152 31.01 -18.71 -1.63
CA ARG A 152 32.20 -18.81 -0.80
C ARG A 152 32.49 -20.27 -0.53
#